data_AF-A0A1T5GJA8-F1
#
_entry.id   AF-A0A1T5GJA8-F1
#
_cell.length_a   1.000
_cell.length_b   1.000
_cell.length_c   1.000
_cell.angle_alpha   90.00
_cell.angle_beta   90.00
_cell.angle_gamma   90.00
#
_symmetry.space_group_name_H-M   'P 1'
#
loop_
_entity.id
_entity.type
_entity.pdbx_description
1 polymer ?
#
loop_
_entity_poly.entity_id
_entity_poly.type
_entity_poly.pdbx_seq_one_letter_code
_entity_poly.pdbx_strand_id
1 'polypeptide(L)'
;MGMFDVLRCEIPLPDGFTGEMQTKDFDCTLATLLIRADGRLMIEECDWEDVPLDERPKPDFPFVGSCRAINKRWRDLDFHGDFRFYGSAGDKWHEYAARFIPNPVEADSRSGFPSG
;
A
#
# COMPACT_ATOMS: atom_id res chain seq x y z
N MET A 1 -1.09 5.87 20.96
CA MET A 1 -0.84 5.82 19.51
C MET A 1 -0.91 4.36 19.09
N GLY A 2 -1.74 4.02 18.10
CA GLY A 2 -1.95 2.64 17.62
C GLY A 2 -1.23 2.38 16.30
N MET A 3 -1.31 1.14 15.82
CA MET A 3 -0.72 0.67 14.57
C MET A 3 -1.33 1.41 13.36
N PHE A 4 -0.55 1.60 12.31
CA PHE A 4 -0.93 2.27 11.06
C PHE A 4 -0.19 1.63 9.89
N ASP A 5 -0.70 1.81 8.68
CA ASP A 5 -0.02 1.42 7.46
C ASP A 5 0.66 2.64 6.84
N VAL A 6 1.83 2.43 6.21
CA VAL A 6 2.57 3.48 5.52
C VAL A 6 2.07 3.57 4.07
N LEU A 7 1.88 4.78 3.57
CA LEU A 7 1.41 5.03 2.21
C LEU A 7 2.46 5.79 1.39
N ARG A 8 2.68 5.32 0.17
CA ARG A 8 3.41 6.04 -0.89
C ARG A 8 2.43 6.42 -1.99
N CYS A 9 2.62 7.60 -2.59
CA CYS A 9 1.77 8.08 -3.68
C CYS A 9 2.64 8.55 -4.85
N GLU A 10 2.44 7.96 -6.02
CA GLU A 10 3.09 8.39 -7.28
C GLU A 10 2.37 9.59 -7.91
N ILE A 11 1.13 9.85 -7.50
CA ILE A 11 0.34 10.98 -7.97
C ILE A 11 0.70 12.22 -7.12
N PRO A 12 1.05 13.36 -7.74
CA PRO A 12 1.29 14.60 -7.00
C PRO A 12 0.08 14.98 -6.16
N LEU A 13 0.30 15.24 -4.87
CA LEU A 13 -0.76 15.68 -3.97
C LEU A 13 -1.21 17.12 -4.28
N PRO A 14 -2.47 17.48 -4.00
CA PRO A 14 -3.03 18.79 -4.38
C PRO A 14 -2.25 20.02 -3.87
N ASP A 15 -1.56 19.88 -2.75
CA ASP A 15 -0.75 20.93 -2.13
C ASP A 15 0.76 20.71 -2.30
N GLY A 16 1.16 19.73 -3.12
CA GLY A 16 2.56 19.41 -3.43
C GLY A 16 3.34 18.74 -2.29
N PHE A 17 2.66 18.23 -1.25
CA PHE A 17 3.32 17.52 -0.16
C PHE A 17 4.01 16.23 -0.64
N THR A 18 5.21 15.95 -0.12
CA THR A 18 6.03 14.79 -0.49
C THR A 18 6.58 14.02 0.73
N GLY A 19 6.02 14.25 1.92
CA GLY A 19 6.46 13.58 3.15
C GLY A 19 5.90 12.16 3.29
N GLU A 20 6.26 11.51 4.40
CA GLU A 20 5.68 10.21 4.76
C GLU A 20 4.18 10.37 5.02
N MET A 21 3.41 9.40 4.53
CA MET A 21 1.97 9.34 4.73
C MET A 21 1.59 8.03 5.40
N GLN A 22 0.50 8.06 6.16
CA GLN A 22 -0.02 6.94 6.93
C GLN A 22 -1.53 6.84 6.78
N THR A 23 -2.07 5.63 6.91
CA THR A 23 -3.52 5.38 6.95
C THR A 23 -3.86 4.39 8.06
N LYS A 24 -5.12 4.41 8.48
CA LYS A 24 -5.70 3.51 9.49
C LYS A 24 -7.02 2.88 9.03
N ASP A 25 -7.34 3.03 7.75
CA ASP A 25 -8.62 2.61 7.20
C ASP A 25 -8.59 1.13 6.75
N PHE A 26 -7.44 0.46 6.88
CA PHE A 26 -7.23 -0.98 6.59
C PHE A 26 -6.94 -1.76 7.88
N ASP A 27 -6.39 -2.97 7.74
CA ASP A 27 -6.08 -3.88 8.87
C ASP A 27 -4.99 -3.34 9.82
N CYS A 28 -4.29 -2.25 9.46
CA CYS A 28 -3.28 -1.60 10.28
C CYS A 28 -2.17 -2.57 10.67
N THR A 29 -1.61 -3.32 9.71
CA THR A 29 -0.65 -4.42 9.95
C THR A 29 0.81 -4.00 9.76
N LEU A 30 1.08 -2.69 9.78
CA LEU A 30 2.36 -2.09 9.39
C LEU A 30 2.72 -2.41 7.92
N ALA A 31 1.69 -2.54 7.08
CA ALA A 31 1.88 -2.74 5.65
C ALA A 31 2.39 -1.46 4.99
N THR A 32 3.05 -1.63 3.84
CA THR A 32 3.36 -0.51 2.94
C THR A 32 2.40 -0.56 1.76
N LEU A 33 1.65 0.51 1.56
CA LEU A 33 0.72 0.71 0.45
C LEU A 33 1.31 1.68 -0.57
N LEU A 34 0.92 1.53 -1.83
CA LEU A 34 1.34 2.39 -2.94
C LEU A 34 0.13 2.75 -3.81
N ILE A 35 -0.20 4.03 -3.89
CA ILE A 35 -1.08 4.59 -4.92
C ILE A 35 -0.23 4.82 -6.17
N ARG A 36 -0.47 4.03 -7.20
CA ARG A 36 0.25 4.13 -8.48
C ARG A 36 -0.33 5.21 -9.38
N ALA A 37 0.50 5.72 -10.28
CA ALA A 37 0.11 6.70 -11.29
C ALA A 37 -0.94 6.16 -12.28
N ASP A 38 -1.05 4.83 -12.42
CA ASP A 38 -2.09 4.17 -13.23
C ASP A 38 -3.44 4.02 -12.51
N GLY A 39 -3.57 4.58 -11.29
CA GLY A 39 -4.82 4.59 -10.53
C GLY A 39 -5.06 3.35 -9.69
N ARG A 40 -4.07 2.46 -9.52
CA ARG A 40 -4.21 1.24 -8.71
C ARG A 40 -3.62 1.38 -7.32
N LEU A 41 -4.20 0.64 -6.37
CA LEU A 41 -3.69 0.52 -5.01
C LEU A 41 -2.93 -0.80 -4.87
N MET A 42 -1.64 -0.72 -4.53
CA MET A 42 -0.79 -1.88 -4.34
C MET A 42 -0.41 -2.03 -2.87
N ILE A 43 -0.17 -3.26 -2.43
CA ILE A 43 0.43 -3.59 -1.13
C ILE A 43 1.80 -4.25 -1.34
N GLU A 44 2.80 -3.85 -0.53
CA GLU A 44 4.10 -4.52 -0.50
C GLU A 44 3.97 -5.82 0.28
N GLU A 45 4.22 -6.93 -0.41
CA GLU A 45 4.37 -8.24 0.21
C GLU A 45 5.85 -8.61 0.25
N CYS A 46 6.22 -9.40 1.25
CA CYS A 46 7.52 -10.01 1.34
C CYS A 46 7.39 -11.42 1.92
N ASP A 47 8.36 -12.26 1.60
CA ASP A 47 8.56 -13.49 2.35
C ASP A 47 9.53 -13.19 3.50
N TRP A 48 9.45 -13.98 4.56
CA TRP A 48 10.32 -13.83 5.71
C TRP A 48 11.25 -15.02 5.80
N GLU A 49 12.54 -14.76 5.96
CA GLU A 49 13.51 -15.80 6.26
C GLU A 49 14.20 -15.55 7.60
N ASP A 50 14.56 -16.63 8.27
CA ASP A 50 15.35 -16.57 9.48
C ASP A 50 16.80 -16.19 9.16
N VAL A 51 17.31 -15.21 9.90
CA VAL A 51 18.69 -14.74 9.78
C VAL A 51 19.58 -15.59 10.69
N PRO A 52 20.66 -16.20 10.18
CA PRO A 52 21.65 -16.90 11.01
C PRO A 52 22.23 -16.01 12.11
N LEU A 53 22.53 -16.57 13.29
CA LEU A 53 22.94 -15.80 14.49
C LEU A 53 24.20 -14.96 14.25
N ASP A 54 25.14 -15.44 13.44
CA ASP A 54 26.40 -14.81 13.06
C ASP A 54 26.22 -13.61 12.13
N GLU A 55 25.12 -13.55 11.37
CA GLU A 55 24.74 -12.40 10.55
C GLU A 55 23.90 -11.37 11.32
N ARG A 56 23.46 -11.67 12.55
CA ARG A 56 22.57 -10.78 13.31
C ARG A 56 23.34 -9.56 13.80
N PRO A 57 22.73 -8.36 13.76
CA PRO A 57 23.39 -7.11 14.17
C PRO A 57 23.74 -7.05 15.66
N LYS A 58 23.07 -7.86 16.50
CA LYS A 58 23.36 -7.97 17.94
C LYS A 58 23.35 -9.45 18.37
N PRO A 59 24.50 -10.14 18.31
CA PRO A 59 24.61 -11.54 18.70
C PRO A 59 24.17 -11.80 20.15
N ASP A 60 24.41 -10.84 21.05
CA ASP A 60 24.05 -10.90 22.47
C ASP A 60 22.53 -10.83 22.71
N PHE A 61 21.76 -10.39 21.71
CA PHE A 61 20.30 -10.32 21.75
C PHE A 61 19.74 -11.11 20.58
N PRO A 62 19.63 -12.45 20.71
CA PRO A 62 19.38 -13.34 19.57
C PRO A 62 18.07 -13.05 18.84
N PHE A 63 17.09 -12.43 19.47
CA PHE A 63 15.81 -12.07 18.83
C PHE A 63 15.88 -10.80 17.97
N VAL A 64 16.91 -9.97 18.13
CA VAL A 64 17.03 -8.72 17.37
C VAL A 64 17.61 -9.03 16.00
N GLY A 65 16.80 -8.78 14.97
CA GLY A 65 17.17 -9.08 13.58
C GLY A 65 17.14 -10.59 13.26
N SER A 66 16.36 -11.38 13.99
CA SER A 66 16.26 -12.83 13.76
C SER A 66 15.51 -13.21 12.48
N CYS A 67 14.73 -12.29 11.90
CA CYS A 67 14.06 -12.47 10.62
C CYS A 67 14.36 -11.27 9.71
N ARG A 68 14.45 -11.49 8.40
CA ARG A 68 14.54 -10.42 7.40
C ARG A 68 13.52 -10.64 6.29
N ALA A 69 13.00 -9.52 5.78
CA ALA A 69 12.10 -9.52 4.62
C ALA A 69 12.91 -9.76 3.34
N ILE A 70 12.52 -10.76 2.57
CA ILE A 70 13.06 -11.11 1.25
C ILE A 70 11.95 -11.10 0.19
N ASN A 71 12.33 -11.19 -1.09
CA ASN A 71 11.40 -11.29 -2.23
C ASN A 71 10.29 -10.23 -2.21
N LYS A 72 10.66 -8.99 -1.90
CA LYS A 72 9.72 -7.87 -1.89
C LYS A 72 9.05 -7.72 -3.25
N ARG A 73 7.73 -7.68 -3.25
CA ARG A 73 6.90 -7.59 -4.46
C ARG A 73 5.68 -6.73 -4.19
N TRP A 74 5.16 -6.11 -5.25
CA TRP A 74 3.91 -5.39 -5.19
C TRP A 74 2.77 -6.29 -5.66
N ARG A 75 1.73 -6.42 -4.83
CA ARG A 75 0.48 -7.08 -5.19
C ARG A 75 -0.62 -6.04 -5.35
N ASP A 76 -1.42 -6.19 -6.40
CA ASP A 76 -2.62 -5.40 -6.62
C ASP A 76 -3.68 -5.78 -5.57
N LEU A 77 -4.28 -4.77 -4.92
CA LEU A 77 -5.36 -5.01 -3.98
C LEU A 77 -6.74 -5.10 -4.65
N ASP A 78 -6.86 -4.69 -5.92
CA ASP A 78 -8.15 -4.55 -6.60
C ASP A 78 -9.18 -3.78 -5.74
N PHE A 79 -8.69 -2.76 -5.03
CA PHE A 79 -9.48 -2.02 -4.06
C PHE A 79 -10.47 -1.10 -4.78
N HIS A 80 -11.72 -1.10 -4.30
CA HIS A 80 -12.77 -0.21 -4.75
C HIS A 80 -13.41 0.47 -3.55
N GLY A 81 -13.48 1.80 -3.58
CA GLY A 81 -13.99 2.60 -2.47
C GLY A 81 -13.13 3.83 -2.21
N ASP A 82 -13.35 4.44 -1.05
CA ASP A 82 -12.56 5.56 -0.57
C ASP A 82 -11.82 5.21 0.72
N PHE A 83 -10.63 5.80 0.87
CA PHE A 83 -9.91 5.76 2.14
C PHE A 83 -9.16 7.07 2.35
N ARG A 84 -8.87 7.37 3.61
CA ARG A 84 -8.17 8.57 4.06
C ARG A 84 -6.74 8.26 4.43
N PHE A 85 -5.87 9.21 4.17
CA PHE A 85 -4.48 9.14 4.56
C PHE A 85 -3.96 10.52 4.95
N TYR A 86 -2.92 10.49 5.76
CA TYR A 86 -2.48 11.65 6.51
C TYR A 86 -0.97 11.75 6.49
N GLY A 87 -0.44 12.96 6.44
CA GLY A 87 0.98 13.24 6.54
C GLY A 87 1.22 14.40 7.49
N SER A 88 2.44 14.53 7.98
CA SER A 88 2.85 15.68 8.77
C SER A 88 4.24 16.15 8.38
N ALA A 89 4.43 17.45 8.26
CA ALA A 89 5.75 18.08 8.15
C ALA A 89 5.85 19.21 9.18
N GLY A 90 6.66 18.99 10.21
CA GLY A 90 6.75 19.90 11.35
C GLY A 90 5.39 20.02 12.05
N ASP A 91 4.87 21.24 12.14
CA ASP A 91 3.58 21.53 12.77
C ASP A 91 2.40 21.50 11.78
N LYS A 92 2.65 21.23 10.49
CA LYS A 92 1.60 21.22 9.47
C LYS A 92 1.02 19.83 9.28
N TRP A 93 -0.28 19.70 9.54
CA TRP A 93 -1.07 18.51 9.25
C TRP A 93 -1.55 18.52 7.80
N HIS A 94 -1.44 17.36 7.15
CA HIS A 94 -1.90 17.12 5.79
C HIS A 94 -2.87 15.93 5.79
N GLU A 95 -4.03 16.10 5.15
CA GLU A 95 -5.07 15.07 5.08
C GLU A 95 -5.63 15.00 3.66
N TYR A 96 -5.83 13.77 3.19
CA TYR A 96 -6.29 13.49 1.84
C TYR A 96 -7.26 12.31 1.85
N ALA A 97 -8.09 12.25 0.80
CA ALA A 97 -8.93 11.10 0.51
C ALA A 97 -8.67 10.63 -0.93
N ALA A 98 -8.42 9.34 -1.10
CA ALA A 98 -8.35 8.71 -2.41
C ALA A 98 -9.64 7.96 -2.68
N ARG A 99 -10.11 7.99 -3.94
CA ARG A 99 -11.28 7.25 -4.41
C ARG A 99 -10.88 6.36 -5.57
N PHE A 100 -11.06 5.05 -5.40
CA PHE A 100 -10.83 4.02 -6.40
C PHE A 100 -12.18 3.57 -6.95
N ILE A 101 -12.43 3.89 -8.21
CA ILE A 101 -13.65 3.48 -8.91
C ILE A 101 -13.41 2.15 -9.63
N PRO A 102 -14.43 1.27 -9.73
CA PRO A 102 -14.34 0.11 -10.60
C PRO A 102 -14.07 0.57 -12.03
N ASN A 103 -13.25 -0.18 -12.75
CA ASN A 103 -13.18 0.01 -14.20
C ASN A 103 -14.59 -0.20 -14.78
N PRO A 104 -15.07 0.68 -15.67
CA PRO A 104 -16.35 0.44 -16.34
C PRO A 104 -16.26 -0.91 -17.05
N VAL A 105 -17.22 -1.79 -16.76
CA VAL A 105 -17.38 -3.07 -17.43
C VAL A 105 -17.43 -2.80 -18.94
N GLU A 106 -16.46 -3.30 -19.71
CA GLU A 106 -16.56 -3.29 -21.17
C GLU A 106 -17.83 -4.05 -21.55
N ALA A 107 -18.80 -3.35 -22.12
CA ALA A 107 -20.00 -3.96 -22.65
C ALA A 107 -19.58 -4.86 -23.83
N ASP A 108 -19.52 -6.17 -23.62
CA ASP A 108 -19.39 -7.17 -24.68
C ASP A 108 -20.62 -7.08 -25.58
N SER A 109 -20.46 -6.37 -26.71
CA SER A 109 -21.48 -6.30 -27.76
C SER A 109 -21.52 -7.64 -28.51
N ARG A 110 -22.15 -8.65 -27.89
CA ARG A 110 -22.60 -9.84 -28.62
C ARG A 110 -23.73 -9.44 -29.56
N SER A 111 -23.32 -9.01 -30.73
CA SER A 111 -24.16 -8.94 -31.93
C SER A 111 -24.61 -10.35 -32.31
N GLY A 112 -25.92 -10.51 -32.55
CA GLY A 112 -26.47 -11.66 -33.27
C GLY A 112 -27.41 -12.55 -32.47
N PHE A 113 -28.67 -12.14 -32.33
CA PHE A 113 -29.77 -13.10 -32.29
C PHE A 113 -30.08 -13.51 -33.73
N PRO A 114 -29.96 -14.78 -34.14
CA PRO A 114 -30.62 -15.22 -35.36
C PRO A 114 -32.10 -15.45 -35.03
N SER A 115 -32.95 -14.65 -35.64
CA SER A 115 -34.37 -14.97 -35.81
C SER A 115 -34.48 -16.17 -36.76
N GLY A 116 -34.88 -17.32 -36.22
CA GLY A 116 -35.34 -18.48 -36.97
C GLY A 116 -36.72 -18.89 -36.47
#